data_AF-A0A1V9YUW1-F1
#
_entry.id   AF-A0A1V9YUW1-F1
#
_cell.length_a   1.000
_cell.length_b   1.000
_cell.length_c   1.000
_cell.angle_alpha   90.00
_cell.angle_beta   90.00
_cell.angle_gamma   90.00
#
_symmetry.space_group_name_H-M   'P 1'
#
loop_
_entity.id
_entity.type
_entity.pdbx_description
1 polymer ?
#
loop_
_entity_poly.entity_id
_entity_poly.type
_entity_poly.pdbx_seq_one_letter_code
_entity_poly.pdbx_strand_id
1 'polypeptide(L)'
;MLLMMNVAIMPLKAYISEPLPWTLYSVPEFTHDCRINYTLCTQILPSFFYNISKFMPPESSIVAPTFDLHAVTFPLIPSQVQDPIDYALHFPYAGFYCNEGIYEAIAVASGHKNISQFKFVGSVHFLGILTHINIMWAAENPSENVFYAGIAMMQMTIPWLTFKLFFRISLSIYIVRYMWKHYYRHYVHLSKALCFYGLDHATKNCKFEIIVGDPTSIILLDPVVSLLFIIDFWISEDFVGRVLNNILQLAVMKDFILAYLFLSRTVWFGYGSLNLTSYLLKKFHCDRYFHGVDPSWTAIGIALVAGPMTLLQSRMSFTIHFYNILFTSLANNDRETETVLASIFYTLILGVLPVVCGFMPRDWFHNSWVRVFNSAHARLKSMHSSYHYNDTKNRWTLHLVFFTFNQGELTTKGGAVYNLFIHDSKYKKNLGISQCGSDCYVKWMTGAEKWTCYRLSLLSCIDVQSPMQFTSTKQPTAVGSIELDGEVVRVIQGSNKSAWVL
;
A
#
# COMPACT_ATOMS: atom_id res chain seq x y z
N MET A 1 -11.35 1.03 18.24
CA MET A 1 -11.29 -0.43 18.01
C MET A 1 -11.38 -0.82 16.53
N LEU A 2 -12.33 -0.31 15.74
CA LEU A 2 -12.47 -0.67 14.33
C LEU A 2 -11.20 -0.46 13.48
N LEU A 3 -10.48 0.66 13.70
CA LEU A 3 -9.24 0.95 12.99
C LEU A 3 -8.11 -0.04 13.31
N MET A 4 -8.00 -0.47 14.57
CA MET A 4 -7.06 -1.50 15.01
C MET A 4 -7.35 -2.84 14.32
N MET A 5 -8.63 -3.24 14.27
CA MET A 5 -9.04 -4.47 13.60
C MET A 5 -8.70 -4.43 12.11
N ASN A 6 -8.90 -3.28 11.45
CA ASN A 6 -8.56 -3.13 10.04
C ASN A 6 -7.05 -3.36 9.77
N VAL A 7 -6.16 -2.80 10.60
CA VAL A 7 -4.71 -2.99 10.46
C VAL A 7 -4.30 -4.41 10.81
N ALA A 8 -4.85 -5.00 11.89
CA ALA A 8 -4.53 -6.36 12.31
C ALA A 8 -4.98 -7.44 11.29
N ILE A 9 -6.11 -7.21 10.61
CA ILE A 9 -6.68 -8.15 9.63
C ILE A 9 -6.08 -7.94 8.22
N MET A 10 -5.30 -6.87 7.98
CA MET A 10 -4.73 -6.61 6.66
C MET A 10 -4.01 -7.80 6.01
N PRO A 11 -3.17 -8.60 6.71
CA PRO A 11 -2.52 -9.77 6.08
C PRO A 11 -3.54 -10.78 5.55
N LEU A 12 -4.70 -10.91 6.20
CA LEU A 12 -5.74 -11.86 5.83
C LEU A 12 -6.63 -11.36 4.69
N LYS A 13 -6.58 -10.06 4.32
CA LYS A 13 -7.35 -9.52 3.19
C LYS A 13 -6.97 -10.15 1.86
N ALA A 14 -5.77 -10.71 1.76
CA ALA A 14 -5.33 -11.46 0.59
C ALA A 14 -6.31 -12.61 0.23
N TYR A 15 -6.93 -13.25 1.23
CA TYR A 15 -7.89 -14.35 1.03
C TYR A 15 -9.29 -13.90 0.56
N ILE A 16 -9.51 -12.60 0.35
CA ILE A 16 -10.68 -12.13 -0.40
C ILE A 16 -10.60 -12.62 -1.86
N SER A 17 -9.37 -12.80 -2.37
CA SER A 17 -9.12 -13.15 -3.76
C SER A 17 -8.30 -14.46 -3.89
N GLU A 18 -7.40 -14.73 -2.95
CA GLU A 18 -6.60 -15.96 -2.92
C GLU A 18 -7.36 -17.16 -2.30
N PRO A 19 -7.10 -18.39 -2.77
CA PRO A 19 -7.69 -19.58 -2.18
C PRO A 19 -7.08 -19.92 -0.81
N LEU A 20 -7.85 -20.62 0.01
CA LEU A 20 -7.40 -21.16 1.29
C LEU A 20 -6.70 -22.52 1.09
N PRO A 21 -5.85 -22.97 2.04
CA PRO A 21 -5.11 -24.22 1.90
C PRO A 21 -5.98 -25.47 1.71
N TRP A 22 -7.21 -25.44 2.21
CA TRP A 22 -8.18 -26.53 2.11
C TRP A 22 -9.15 -26.37 0.94
N THR A 23 -8.98 -25.34 0.09
CA THR A 23 -9.79 -25.20 -1.11
C THR A 23 -9.33 -26.21 -2.15
N LEU A 24 -10.03 -27.34 -2.22
CA LEU A 24 -9.81 -28.39 -3.21
C LEU A 24 -10.45 -27.96 -4.54
N TYR A 25 -9.63 -27.56 -5.51
CA TYR A 25 -10.08 -27.44 -6.88
C TYR A 25 -9.86 -28.78 -7.58
N SER A 26 -10.83 -29.22 -8.38
CA SER A 26 -10.64 -30.32 -9.31
C SER A 26 -9.59 -29.87 -10.32
N VAL A 27 -8.37 -30.34 -10.10
CA VAL A 27 -7.23 -30.07 -10.94
C VAL A 27 -7.49 -30.76 -12.28
N PRO A 28 -7.54 -30.04 -13.40
CA PRO A 28 -7.53 -30.72 -14.69
C PRO A 28 -6.26 -31.56 -14.77
N GLU A 29 -6.36 -32.84 -15.14
CA GLU A 29 -5.24 -33.80 -15.12
C GLU A 29 -3.97 -33.26 -15.78
N PHE A 30 -4.11 -32.37 -16.78
CA PHE A 30 -3.01 -31.75 -17.50
C PHE A 30 -2.03 -30.92 -16.65
N THR A 31 -2.43 -30.30 -15.53
CA THR A 31 -1.51 -29.39 -14.80
C THR A 31 -0.44 -30.12 -13.99
N HIS A 32 -0.67 -31.39 -13.62
CA HIS A 32 0.33 -32.18 -12.91
C HIS A 32 1.51 -32.53 -13.84
N ASP A 33 1.21 -32.90 -15.08
CA ASP A 33 2.21 -33.25 -16.09
C ASP A 33 2.98 -32.01 -16.57
N CYS A 34 2.36 -30.83 -16.59
CA CYS A 34 3.03 -29.56 -16.97
C CYS A 34 4.16 -29.15 -16.05
N ARG A 35 4.07 -29.47 -14.77
CA ARG A 35 5.11 -29.13 -13.80
C ARG A 35 6.37 -29.98 -13.98
N ILE A 36 6.21 -31.19 -14.50
CA ILE A 36 7.27 -32.19 -14.63
C ILE A 36 7.86 -32.19 -16.05
N ASN A 37 7.02 -31.98 -17.08
CA ASN A 37 7.42 -31.98 -18.47
C ASN A 37 6.73 -30.86 -19.26
N TYR A 38 7.43 -29.74 -19.41
CA TYR A 38 6.95 -28.58 -20.16
C TYR A 38 6.58 -28.93 -21.61
N THR A 39 7.33 -29.83 -22.26
CA THR A 39 7.11 -30.19 -23.66
C THR A 39 5.73 -30.83 -23.90
N LEU A 40 5.24 -31.65 -22.97
CA LEU A 40 3.89 -32.23 -23.07
C LEU A 40 2.81 -31.14 -23.00
N CYS A 41 3.04 -30.09 -22.22
CA CYS A 41 2.06 -29.03 -22.05
C CYS A 41 1.99 -28.02 -23.18
N THR A 42 3.07 -27.86 -23.95
CA THR A 42 3.01 -27.11 -25.21
C THR A 42 2.05 -27.72 -26.24
N GLN A 43 1.65 -28.98 -26.07
CA GLN A 43 0.69 -29.66 -26.96
C GLN A 43 -0.73 -29.70 -26.38
N ILE A 44 -0.87 -30.04 -25.10
CA ILE A 44 -2.19 -30.27 -24.47
C ILE A 44 -2.93 -28.95 -24.18
N LEU A 45 -2.24 -27.96 -23.63
CA LEU A 45 -2.87 -26.71 -23.18
C LEU A 45 -3.49 -25.93 -24.36
N PRO A 46 -2.81 -25.73 -25.50
CA PRO A 46 -3.43 -25.05 -26.63
C PRO A 46 -4.73 -25.74 -27.08
N SER A 47 -4.74 -27.07 -27.21
CA SER A 47 -5.94 -27.82 -27.60
C SER A 47 -7.11 -27.62 -26.64
N PHE A 48 -6.85 -27.59 -25.33
CA PHE A 48 -7.85 -27.30 -24.31
C PHE A 48 -8.44 -25.89 -24.48
N PHE A 49 -7.59 -24.86 -24.55
CA PHE A 49 -8.02 -23.48 -24.68
C PHE A 49 -8.73 -23.19 -26.02
N TYR A 50 -8.25 -23.77 -27.13
CA TYR A 50 -8.90 -23.68 -28.44
C TYR A 50 -10.31 -24.28 -28.45
N ASN A 51 -10.57 -25.32 -27.66
CA ASN A 51 -11.90 -25.92 -27.62
C ASN A 51 -12.89 -25.01 -26.88
N ILE A 52 -12.45 -24.41 -25.77
CA ILE A 52 -13.27 -23.50 -24.96
C ILE A 52 -13.54 -22.20 -25.73
N SER A 53 -12.53 -21.65 -26.41
CA SER A 53 -12.63 -20.36 -27.09
C SER A 53 -13.66 -20.34 -28.22
N LYS A 54 -14.01 -21.50 -28.81
CA LYS A 54 -15.07 -21.61 -29.83
C LYS A 54 -16.44 -21.16 -29.34
N PHE A 55 -16.67 -21.22 -28.03
CA PHE A 55 -17.94 -20.85 -27.41
C PHE A 55 -17.88 -19.47 -26.74
N MET A 56 -16.77 -18.74 -26.88
CA MET A 56 -16.60 -17.43 -26.28
C MET A 56 -16.95 -16.30 -27.25
N PRO A 57 -17.80 -15.34 -26.85
CA PRO A 57 -17.99 -14.13 -27.63
C PRO A 57 -16.71 -13.26 -27.60
N PRO A 58 -16.50 -12.38 -28.59
CA PRO A 58 -15.48 -11.34 -28.50
C PRO A 58 -15.70 -10.46 -27.27
N GLU A 59 -14.63 -9.85 -26.73
CA GLU A 59 -14.67 -9.00 -25.53
C GLU A 59 -15.24 -9.72 -24.29
N SER A 60 -14.80 -10.95 -24.06
CA SER A 60 -15.27 -11.76 -22.92
C SER A 60 -14.13 -12.48 -22.19
N SER A 61 -14.38 -12.82 -20.94
CA SER A 61 -13.42 -13.51 -20.08
C SER A 61 -14.08 -14.65 -19.31
N ILE A 62 -13.40 -15.79 -19.24
CA ILE A 62 -13.70 -16.90 -18.36
C ILE A 62 -12.63 -16.93 -17.29
N VAL A 63 -13.03 -16.67 -16.04
CA VAL A 63 -12.14 -16.64 -14.88
C VAL A 63 -12.44 -17.84 -14.00
N ALA A 64 -11.56 -18.84 -14.00
CA ALA A 64 -11.72 -20.08 -13.26
C ALA A 64 -10.61 -20.26 -12.22
N PRO A 65 -10.75 -21.13 -11.22
CA PRO A 65 -9.73 -21.27 -10.18
C PRO A 65 -8.34 -21.69 -10.70
N THR A 66 -8.30 -22.48 -11.77
CA THR A 66 -7.07 -23.10 -12.32
C THR A 66 -6.62 -22.49 -13.64
N PHE A 67 -7.45 -21.67 -14.28
CA PHE A 67 -7.11 -21.01 -15.53
C PHE A 67 -7.95 -19.75 -15.74
N ASP A 68 -7.43 -18.85 -16.55
CA ASP A 68 -8.20 -17.76 -17.14
C ASP A 68 -8.12 -17.84 -18.66
N LEU A 69 -9.20 -17.45 -19.34
CA LEU A 69 -9.22 -17.31 -20.79
C LEU A 69 -9.91 -16.01 -21.15
N HIS A 70 -9.25 -15.24 -22.01
CA HIS A 70 -9.68 -13.90 -22.36
C HIS A 70 -9.71 -13.73 -23.87
N ALA A 71 -10.75 -13.11 -24.39
CA ALA A 71 -10.93 -12.79 -25.79
C ALA A 71 -11.06 -11.27 -25.94
N VAL A 72 -10.14 -10.65 -26.68
CA VAL A 72 -10.06 -9.20 -26.88
C VAL A 72 -9.99 -8.91 -28.37
N THR A 73 -10.74 -7.94 -28.87
CA THR A 73 -10.65 -7.56 -30.29
C THR A 73 -9.52 -6.55 -30.50
N PHE A 74 -8.93 -6.59 -31.68
CA PHE A 74 -7.94 -5.61 -32.09
C PHE A 74 -8.03 -5.32 -33.60
N PRO A 75 -7.55 -4.14 -34.04
CA PRO A 75 -7.71 -3.71 -35.42
C PRO A 75 -7.09 -4.66 -36.44
N LEU A 76 -7.64 -4.65 -37.66
CA LEU A 76 -7.05 -5.35 -38.79
C LEU A 76 -5.62 -4.82 -39.06
N ILE A 77 -4.72 -5.74 -39.42
CA ILE A 77 -3.33 -5.40 -39.72
C ILE A 77 -3.29 -4.62 -41.04
N PRO A 78 -2.71 -3.41 -41.06
CA PRO A 78 -2.54 -2.66 -42.31
C PRO A 78 -1.71 -3.45 -43.32
N SER A 79 -2.02 -3.31 -44.61
CA SER A 79 -1.27 -3.97 -45.69
C SER A 79 0.19 -3.53 -45.80
N GLN A 80 0.53 -2.35 -45.27
CA GLN A 80 1.89 -1.86 -45.13
C GLN A 80 2.10 -1.29 -43.74
N VAL A 81 2.93 -1.96 -42.95
CA VAL A 81 3.36 -1.50 -41.62
C VAL A 81 4.74 -0.87 -41.78
N GLN A 82 4.89 0.42 -41.43
CA GLN A 82 6.16 1.16 -41.55
C GLN A 82 7.24 0.63 -40.61
N ASP A 83 6.86 0.33 -39.36
CA ASP A 83 7.74 -0.26 -38.35
C ASP A 83 7.06 -1.50 -37.74
N PRO A 84 7.41 -2.71 -38.22
CA PRO A 84 6.85 -3.95 -37.70
C PRO A 84 7.16 -4.21 -36.23
N ILE A 85 8.28 -3.66 -35.71
CA ILE A 85 8.69 -3.89 -34.32
C ILE A 85 7.82 -3.07 -33.39
N ASP A 86 7.67 -1.76 -33.66
CA ASP A 86 6.78 -0.91 -32.86
C ASP A 86 5.32 -1.37 -32.98
N TYR A 87 4.88 -1.79 -34.17
CA TYR A 87 3.52 -2.32 -34.34
C TYR A 87 3.29 -3.61 -33.53
N ALA A 88 4.26 -4.52 -33.48
CA ALA A 88 4.18 -5.74 -32.67
C ALA A 88 4.03 -5.42 -31.17
N LEU A 89 4.62 -4.34 -30.68
CA LEU A 89 4.46 -3.90 -29.28
C LEU A 89 3.06 -3.38 -28.96
N HIS A 90 2.24 -3.08 -29.97
CA HIS A 90 0.85 -2.68 -29.79
C HIS A 90 -0.13 -3.86 -29.82
N PHE A 91 0.37 -5.10 -30.00
CA PHE A 91 -0.48 -6.28 -29.91
C PHE A 91 -1.06 -6.42 -28.47
N PRO A 92 -2.26 -6.98 -28.32
CA PRO A 92 -2.79 -7.26 -26.99
C PRO A 92 -1.82 -8.10 -26.15
N TYR A 93 -1.60 -7.70 -24.90
CA TYR A 93 -0.66 -8.34 -23.95
C TYR A 93 0.81 -8.35 -24.36
N ALA A 94 1.25 -7.51 -25.31
CA ALA A 94 2.64 -7.49 -25.77
C ALA A 94 3.70 -7.29 -24.67
N GLY A 95 3.31 -6.71 -23.52
CA GLY A 95 4.18 -6.56 -22.35
C GLY A 95 4.41 -7.84 -21.53
N PHE A 96 3.70 -8.93 -21.84
CA PHE A 96 3.82 -10.23 -21.20
C PHE A 96 4.35 -11.31 -22.16
N TYR A 97 4.86 -10.91 -23.32
CA TYR A 97 5.38 -11.85 -24.30
C TYR A 97 6.78 -12.31 -23.88
N CYS A 98 7.05 -13.61 -24.09
CA CYS A 98 8.42 -14.11 -24.13
C CYS A 98 9.10 -13.71 -25.45
N ASN A 99 10.40 -13.98 -25.59
CA ASN A 99 11.14 -13.68 -26.82
C ASN A 99 10.46 -14.32 -28.05
N GLU A 100 10.03 -15.59 -27.96
CA GLU A 100 9.30 -16.25 -29.04
C GLU A 100 8.01 -15.50 -29.41
N GLY A 101 7.22 -15.07 -28.43
CA GLY A 101 6.01 -14.30 -28.67
C GLY A 101 6.26 -12.97 -29.37
N ILE A 102 7.36 -12.27 -29.02
CA ILE A 102 7.78 -11.04 -29.69
C ILE A 102 8.17 -11.32 -31.15
N TYR A 103 8.97 -12.38 -31.40
CA TYR A 103 9.36 -12.76 -32.76
C TYR A 103 8.18 -13.16 -33.63
N GLU A 104 7.21 -13.89 -33.07
CA GLU A 104 5.97 -14.25 -33.77
C GLU A 104 5.13 -13.01 -34.10
N ALA A 105 5.02 -12.05 -33.17
CA ALA A 105 4.29 -10.81 -33.40
C ALA A 105 4.95 -9.96 -34.49
N ILE A 106 6.28 -9.86 -34.51
CA ILE A 106 7.04 -9.17 -35.56
C ILE A 106 6.87 -9.88 -36.92
N ALA A 107 6.89 -11.21 -36.96
CA ALA A 107 6.69 -11.98 -38.19
C ALA A 107 5.30 -11.73 -38.80
N VAL A 108 4.28 -11.59 -37.96
CA VAL A 108 2.92 -11.25 -38.39
C VAL A 108 2.82 -9.78 -38.82
N ALA A 109 3.38 -8.86 -38.03
CA ALA A 109 3.40 -7.43 -38.36
C ALA A 109 4.15 -7.11 -39.67
N SER A 110 5.16 -7.91 -40.01
CA SER A 110 5.94 -7.78 -41.25
C SER A 110 5.32 -8.51 -42.45
N GLY A 111 4.18 -9.18 -42.28
CA GLY A 111 3.50 -9.92 -43.36
C GLY A 111 4.14 -11.25 -43.74
N HIS A 112 5.12 -11.74 -42.98
CA HIS A 112 5.72 -13.07 -43.20
C HIS A 112 4.81 -14.21 -42.73
N LYS A 113 3.89 -13.93 -41.80
CA LYS A 113 2.90 -14.86 -41.28
C LYS A 113 1.52 -14.24 -41.28
N ASN A 114 0.50 -15.06 -41.54
CA ASN A 114 -0.88 -14.64 -41.37
C ASN A 114 -1.23 -14.56 -39.88
N ILE A 115 -2.18 -13.72 -39.50
CA ILE A 115 -2.56 -13.56 -38.09
C ILE A 115 -3.17 -14.85 -37.50
N SER A 116 -3.86 -15.65 -38.31
CA SER A 116 -4.32 -17.01 -37.95
C SER A 116 -3.18 -17.99 -37.60
N GLN A 117 -1.94 -17.70 -37.98
CA GLN A 117 -0.76 -18.48 -37.64
C GLN A 117 -0.07 -18.01 -36.36
N PHE A 118 -0.44 -16.84 -35.83
CA PHE A 118 0.08 -16.32 -34.58
C PHE A 118 -0.31 -17.23 -33.42
N LYS A 119 0.70 -17.87 -32.82
CA LYS A 119 0.54 -18.63 -31.59
C LYS A 119 1.88 -18.77 -30.88
N PHE A 120 1.86 -18.72 -29.56
CA PHE A 120 3.00 -19.12 -28.76
C PHE A 120 2.57 -19.64 -27.39
N VAL A 121 3.46 -20.39 -26.75
CA VAL A 121 3.29 -20.89 -25.38
C VAL A 121 4.52 -20.46 -24.60
N GLY A 122 4.32 -19.69 -23.53
CA GLY A 122 5.39 -19.17 -22.68
C GLY A 122 5.22 -19.58 -21.24
N SER A 123 6.30 -19.99 -20.58
CA SER A 123 6.32 -20.24 -19.14
C SER A 123 6.76 -18.99 -18.37
N VAL A 124 6.09 -18.72 -17.26
CA VAL A 124 6.37 -17.56 -16.40
C VAL A 124 6.89 -18.02 -15.06
N HIS A 125 8.07 -17.54 -14.70
CA HIS A 125 8.78 -17.89 -13.48
C HIS A 125 8.88 -16.68 -12.55
N PHE A 126 8.92 -16.97 -11.25
CA PHE A 126 9.29 -16.02 -10.22
C PHE A 126 10.35 -16.65 -9.33
N LEU A 127 11.55 -16.07 -9.33
CA LEU A 127 12.73 -16.63 -8.66
C LEU A 127 13.00 -18.09 -9.10
N GLY A 128 12.81 -18.38 -10.38
CA GLY A 128 12.97 -19.72 -10.97
C GLY A 128 11.84 -20.70 -10.66
N ILE A 129 10.79 -20.30 -9.92
CA ILE A 129 9.62 -21.13 -9.64
C ILE A 129 8.56 -20.85 -10.71
N LEU A 130 8.11 -21.89 -11.42
CA LEU A 130 7.02 -21.78 -12.40
C LEU A 130 5.71 -21.36 -11.72
N THR A 131 5.18 -20.20 -12.09
CA THR A 131 3.95 -19.64 -11.52
C THR A 131 2.74 -19.92 -12.41
N HIS A 132 2.87 -19.68 -13.72
CA HIS A 132 1.82 -19.91 -14.70
C HIS A 132 2.40 -20.11 -16.11
N ILE A 133 1.56 -20.61 -17.03
CA ILE A 133 1.87 -20.72 -18.46
C ILE A 133 0.90 -19.84 -19.23
N ASN A 134 1.44 -19.00 -20.10
CA ASN A 134 0.71 -18.19 -21.05
C ASN A 134 0.58 -18.91 -22.38
N ILE A 135 -0.63 -18.96 -22.92
CA ILE A 135 -0.96 -19.51 -24.23
C ILE A 135 -1.70 -18.41 -24.97
N MET A 136 -1.08 -17.88 -26.02
CA MET A 136 -1.66 -16.77 -26.76
C MET A 136 -1.76 -17.12 -28.22
N TRP A 137 -2.86 -16.73 -28.85
CA TRP A 137 -3.08 -16.91 -30.28
C TRP A 137 -4.07 -15.87 -30.79
N ALA A 138 -4.14 -15.72 -32.11
CA ALA A 138 -5.09 -14.82 -32.75
C ALA A 138 -5.90 -15.55 -33.83
N ALA A 139 -7.11 -15.06 -34.05
CA ALA A 139 -8.01 -15.54 -35.09
C ALA A 139 -8.49 -14.38 -35.96
N GLU A 140 -8.59 -14.65 -37.25
CA GLU A 140 -9.15 -13.73 -38.24
C GLU A 140 -10.67 -13.70 -38.11
N ASN A 141 -11.24 -12.52 -38.11
CA ASN A 141 -12.69 -12.33 -38.15
C ASN A 141 -12.99 -11.13 -39.07
N PRO A 142 -14.11 -11.13 -39.84
CA PRO A 142 -14.24 -10.27 -41.03
C PRO A 142 -14.20 -8.76 -40.77
N SER A 143 -14.51 -8.32 -39.54
CA SER A 143 -14.51 -6.91 -39.15
C SER A 143 -13.28 -6.52 -38.33
N GLU A 144 -12.88 -7.35 -37.39
CA GLU A 144 -11.78 -7.13 -36.45
C GLU A 144 -11.13 -8.47 -36.12
N ASN A 145 -9.84 -8.48 -35.81
CA ASN A 145 -9.18 -9.69 -35.34
C ASN A 145 -9.52 -9.95 -33.88
N VAL A 146 -9.54 -11.22 -33.48
CA VAL A 146 -9.75 -11.62 -32.08
C VAL A 146 -8.46 -12.22 -31.55
N PHE A 147 -7.95 -11.63 -30.47
CA PHE A 147 -6.82 -12.14 -29.71
C PHE A 147 -7.33 -12.95 -28.52
N TYR A 148 -6.74 -14.12 -28.30
CA TYR A 148 -7.05 -14.96 -27.16
C TYR A 148 -5.82 -15.13 -26.27
N ALA A 149 -6.01 -14.88 -24.98
CA ALA A 149 -5.00 -15.08 -23.95
C ALA A 149 -5.51 -16.11 -22.94
N GLY A 150 -4.97 -17.32 -23.01
CA GLY A 150 -5.15 -18.39 -22.05
C GLY A 150 -4.03 -18.38 -21.01
N ILE A 151 -4.39 -18.39 -19.74
CA ILE A 151 -3.45 -18.41 -18.61
C ILE A 151 -3.74 -19.68 -17.81
N ALA A 152 -2.82 -20.63 -17.84
CA ALA A 152 -2.90 -21.83 -17.01
C ALA A 152 -2.14 -21.61 -15.70
N MET A 153 -2.85 -21.61 -14.58
CA MET A 153 -2.29 -21.35 -13.26
C MET A 153 -1.65 -22.62 -12.69
N MET A 154 -0.42 -22.52 -12.19
CA MET A 154 0.17 -23.63 -11.44
C MET A 154 -0.39 -23.65 -10.02
N GLN A 155 -1.07 -24.73 -9.67
CA GLN A 155 -1.56 -24.87 -8.31
C GLN A 155 -0.39 -25.04 -7.35
N MET A 156 -0.30 -24.10 -6.41
CA MET A 156 0.69 -24.17 -5.34
C MET A 156 0.41 -25.35 -4.41
N THR A 157 1.48 -25.94 -3.89
CA THR A 157 1.37 -27.12 -3.02
C THR A 157 0.65 -26.77 -1.72
N ILE A 158 -0.09 -27.73 -1.14
CA ILE A 158 -0.75 -27.56 0.16
C ILE A 158 0.24 -27.08 1.25
N PRO A 159 1.49 -27.60 1.33
CA PRO A 159 2.52 -27.06 2.23
C PRO A 159 2.79 -25.56 2.02
N TRP A 160 2.91 -25.09 0.77
CA TRP A 160 3.13 -23.67 0.48
C TRP A 160 1.94 -22.81 0.90
N LEU A 161 0.71 -23.23 0.55
CA LEU A 161 -0.50 -22.50 0.96
C LEU A 161 -0.64 -22.43 2.48
N THR A 162 -0.30 -23.52 3.17
CA THR A 162 -0.30 -23.60 4.64
C THR A 162 0.75 -22.68 5.25
N PHE A 163 1.95 -22.64 4.66
CA PHE A 163 2.99 -21.69 5.04
C PHE A 163 2.52 -20.24 4.90
N LYS A 164 1.91 -19.86 3.76
CA LYS A 164 1.34 -18.51 3.55
C LYS A 164 0.34 -18.16 4.65
N LEU A 165 -0.55 -19.10 5.00
CA LEU A 165 -1.55 -18.88 6.05
C LEU A 165 -0.89 -18.67 7.42
N PHE A 166 0.06 -19.53 7.79
CA PHE A 166 0.75 -19.43 9.07
C PHE A 166 1.57 -18.14 9.17
N PHE A 167 2.21 -17.74 8.08
CA PHE A 167 2.94 -16.48 7.96
C PHE A 167 2.00 -15.29 8.21
N ARG A 168 0.84 -15.24 7.53
CA ARG A 168 -0.15 -14.16 7.69
C ARG A 168 -0.76 -14.10 9.09
N ILE A 169 -1.10 -15.25 9.68
CA ILE A 169 -1.58 -15.33 11.07
C ILE A 169 -0.51 -14.82 12.03
N SER A 170 0.75 -15.24 11.85
CA SER A 170 1.87 -14.80 12.67
C SER A 170 2.10 -13.29 12.55
N LEU A 171 2.01 -12.73 11.34
CA LEU A 171 2.10 -11.30 11.08
C LEU A 171 0.96 -10.54 11.78
N SER A 172 -0.29 -11.02 11.69
CA SER A 172 -1.43 -10.44 12.40
C SER A 172 -1.23 -10.45 13.92
N ILE A 173 -0.77 -11.57 14.49
CA ILE A 173 -0.46 -11.67 15.93
C ILE A 173 0.66 -10.70 16.31
N TYR A 174 1.71 -10.63 15.50
CA TYR A 174 2.83 -9.70 15.70
C TYR A 174 2.35 -8.25 15.74
N ILE A 175 1.54 -7.83 14.78
CA ILE A 175 0.95 -6.48 14.71
C ILE A 175 0.12 -6.17 15.96
N VAL A 176 -0.73 -7.10 16.41
CA VAL A 176 -1.54 -6.92 17.63
C VAL A 176 -0.65 -6.77 18.86
N ARG A 177 0.36 -7.64 19.02
CA ARG A 177 1.32 -7.55 20.14
C ARG A 177 2.12 -6.25 20.10
N TYR A 178 2.52 -5.80 18.91
CA TYR A 178 3.26 -4.57 18.73
C TYR A 178 2.41 -3.34 19.08
N MET A 179 1.16 -3.26 18.59
CA MET A 179 0.19 -2.22 18.99
C MET A 179 -0.02 -2.20 20.50
N TRP A 180 -0.16 -3.38 21.12
CA TRP A 180 -0.33 -3.44 22.58
C TRP A 180 0.89 -2.89 23.32
N LYS A 181 2.09 -3.37 22.97
CA LYS A 181 3.34 -3.02 23.65
C LYS A 181 3.72 -1.55 23.49
N HIS A 182 3.54 -0.99 22.29
CA HIS A 182 4.05 0.34 21.92
C HIS A 182 2.98 1.45 21.93
N TYR A 183 1.71 1.10 22.12
CA TYR A 183 0.61 2.07 22.11
C TYR A 183 -0.37 1.86 23.26
N TYR A 184 -1.14 0.77 23.25
CA TYR A 184 -2.28 0.61 24.19
C TYR A 184 -1.86 0.46 25.66
N ARG A 185 -0.71 -0.16 25.94
CA ARG A 185 -0.18 -0.27 27.32
C ARG A 185 0.01 1.11 27.96
N HIS A 186 0.35 2.14 27.18
CA HIS A 186 0.57 3.49 27.69
C HIS A 186 -0.73 4.17 28.14
N TYR A 187 -1.89 3.77 27.63
CA TYR A 187 -3.19 4.26 28.10
C TYR A 187 -3.54 3.72 29.50
N VAL A 188 -3.18 2.47 29.81
CA VAL A 188 -3.35 1.91 31.15
C VAL A 188 -2.50 2.67 32.16
N HIS A 189 -1.26 3.02 31.79
CA HIS A 189 -0.40 3.86 32.61
C HIS A 189 -1.00 5.26 32.82
N LEU A 190 -1.47 5.89 31.74
CA LEU A 190 -2.08 7.22 31.79
C LEU A 190 -3.32 7.25 32.70
N SER A 191 -4.22 6.28 32.56
CA SER A 191 -5.42 6.19 33.40
C SER A 191 -5.06 6.12 34.88
N LYS A 192 -4.10 5.26 35.27
CA LYS A 192 -3.62 5.18 36.65
C LYS A 192 -2.99 6.49 37.11
N ALA A 193 -2.12 7.09 36.29
CA ALA A 193 -1.46 8.34 36.63
C ALA A 193 -2.46 9.50 36.83
N LEU A 194 -3.50 9.59 35.99
CA LEU A 194 -4.57 10.57 36.13
C LEU A 194 -5.38 10.35 37.43
N CYS A 195 -5.65 9.11 37.81
CA CYS A 195 -6.33 8.80 39.08
C CYS A 195 -5.49 9.18 40.31
N PHE A 196 -4.16 9.04 40.27
CA PHE A 196 -3.30 9.31 41.42
C PHE A 196 -2.86 10.78 41.52
N TYR A 197 -2.51 11.41 40.40
CA TYR A 197 -1.86 12.72 40.39
C TYR A 197 -2.77 13.84 39.84
N GLY A 198 -3.82 13.49 39.10
CA GLY A 198 -4.67 14.48 38.42
C GLY A 198 -3.93 15.27 37.34
N LEU A 199 -4.57 16.35 36.87
CA LEU A 199 -4.02 17.34 35.94
C LEU A 199 -4.19 18.73 36.52
N ASP A 200 -3.36 19.67 36.10
CA ASP A 200 -3.38 21.05 36.58
C ASP A 200 -4.78 21.67 36.47
N HIS A 201 -5.23 22.28 37.58
CA HIS A 201 -6.55 22.90 37.75
C HIS A 201 -7.76 21.95 37.75
N ALA A 202 -7.56 20.63 37.64
CA ALA A 202 -8.64 19.67 37.88
C ALA A 202 -8.89 19.52 39.40
N THR A 203 -10.15 19.58 39.81
CA THR A 203 -10.50 19.31 41.21
C THR A 203 -10.32 17.82 41.52
N LYS A 204 -10.10 17.46 42.80
CA LYS A 204 -9.85 16.06 43.22
C LYS A 204 -10.95 15.07 42.81
N ASN A 205 -12.15 15.55 42.47
CA ASN A 205 -13.30 14.74 42.07
C ASN A 205 -13.67 14.88 40.58
N CYS A 206 -12.79 15.44 39.74
CA CYS A 206 -13.03 15.54 38.30
C CYS A 206 -13.05 14.15 37.63
N LYS A 207 -14.05 13.92 36.78
CA LYS A 207 -14.08 12.76 35.89
C LYS A 207 -13.25 13.06 34.64
N PHE A 208 -12.21 12.28 34.41
CA PHE A 208 -11.41 12.34 33.19
C PHE A 208 -11.98 11.39 32.14
N GLU A 209 -12.13 11.88 30.92
CA GLU A 209 -12.46 11.07 29.75
C GLU A 209 -11.24 11.02 28.82
N ILE A 210 -10.80 9.80 28.53
CA ILE A 210 -9.63 9.55 27.68
C ILE A 210 -10.13 9.13 26.30
N ILE A 211 -9.87 9.96 25.31
CA ILE A 211 -10.14 9.68 23.90
C ILE A 211 -8.87 9.07 23.31
N VAL A 212 -8.99 7.79 23.00
CA VAL A 212 -7.91 6.98 22.43
C VAL A 212 -7.73 7.32 20.96
N GLY A 213 -6.50 7.66 20.55
CA GLY A 213 -6.16 7.91 19.16
C GLY A 213 -6.01 6.62 18.34
N ASP A 214 -5.49 6.77 17.14
CA ASP A 214 -5.26 5.70 16.17
C ASP A 214 -3.79 5.24 16.12
N PRO A 215 -3.48 3.97 16.43
CA PRO A 215 -2.12 3.44 16.36
C PRO A 215 -1.60 3.24 14.93
N THR A 216 -2.42 3.43 13.89
CA THR A 216 -2.06 3.07 12.50
C THR A 216 -0.69 3.63 12.11
N SER A 217 -0.41 4.91 12.32
CA SER A 217 0.88 5.52 11.95
C SER A 217 2.09 4.88 12.65
N ILE A 218 1.94 4.41 13.89
CA ILE A 218 3.01 3.71 14.62
C ILE A 218 3.35 2.37 13.96
N ILE A 219 2.35 1.68 13.41
CA ILE A 219 2.53 0.40 12.70
C ILE A 219 3.09 0.60 11.31
N LEU A 220 2.58 1.59 10.57
CA LEU A 220 3.06 1.93 9.23
C LEU A 220 4.53 2.37 9.24
N LEU A 221 4.96 3.01 10.34
CA LEU A 221 6.33 3.50 10.51
C LEU A 221 7.31 2.44 11.04
N ASP A 222 6.85 1.20 11.29
CA ASP A 222 7.74 0.12 11.65
C ASP A 222 8.34 -0.51 10.37
N PRO A 223 9.69 -0.48 10.21
CA PRO A 223 10.33 -0.99 9.00
C PRO A 223 10.18 -2.51 8.86
N VAL A 224 10.09 -3.25 9.97
CA VAL A 224 9.91 -4.71 9.95
C VAL A 224 8.51 -5.06 9.48
N VAL A 225 7.47 -4.42 10.03
CA VAL A 225 6.09 -4.60 9.57
C VAL A 225 5.97 -4.29 8.08
N SER A 226 6.51 -3.14 7.64
CA SER A 226 6.48 -2.74 6.23
C SER A 226 7.15 -3.77 5.34
N LEU A 227 8.35 -4.24 5.70
CA LEU A 227 9.07 -5.28 4.96
C LEU A 227 8.29 -6.59 4.89
N LEU A 228 7.70 -7.03 6.00
CA LEU A 228 6.90 -8.26 6.05
C LEU A 228 5.66 -8.17 5.15
N PHE A 229 5.02 -7.01 5.03
CA PHE A 229 3.91 -6.82 4.09
C PHE A 229 4.34 -6.81 2.62
N ILE A 230 5.53 -6.26 2.32
CA ILE A 230 6.09 -6.33 0.96
C ILE A 230 6.38 -7.78 0.58
N ILE A 231 6.96 -8.54 1.51
CA ILE A 231 7.18 -9.98 1.35
C ILE A 231 5.85 -10.73 1.19
N ASP A 232 4.84 -10.43 2.02
CA ASP A 232 3.50 -11.04 1.94
C ASP A 232 2.82 -10.81 0.57
N PHE A 233 3.09 -9.67 -0.08
CA PHE A 233 2.58 -9.36 -1.40
C PHE A 233 3.24 -10.26 -2.46
N TRP A 234 4.58 -10.31 -2.50
CA TRP A 234 5.34 -11.04 -3.51
C TRP A 234 5.38 -12.56 -3.31
N ILE A 235 5.16 -13.07 -2.09
CA ILE A 235 4.93 -14.51 -1.84
C ILE A 235 3.66 -15.01 -2.57
N SER A 236 2.77 -14.10 -2.98
CA SER A 236 1.58 -14.38 -3.79
C SER A 236 1.72 -13.92 -5.25
N GLU A 237 2.92 -13.97 -5.80
CA GLU A 237 3.19 -13.53 -7.17
C GLU A 237 2.28 -14.20 -8.22
N ASP A 238 1.96 -15.48 -8.02
CA ASP A 238 1.02 -16.23 -8.86
C ASP A 238 -0.31 -15.48 -9.00
N PHE A 239 -0.80 -14.90 -7.91
CA PHE A 239 -2.03 -14.13 -7.91
C PHE A 239 -1.84 -12.69 -8.39
N VAL A 240 -0.67 -12.09 -8.16
CA VAL A 240 -0.33 -10.74 -8.63
C VAL A 240 -0.39 -10.69 -10.15
N GLY A 241 0.27 -11.63 -10.85
CA GLY A 241 0.26 -11.69 -12.31
C GLY A 241 -1.15 -11.79 -12.89
N ARG A 242 -2.01 -12.61 -12.26
CA ARG A 242 -3.43 -12.73 -12.60
C ARG A 242 -4.19 -11.41 -12.42
N VAL A 243 -3.99 -10.74 -11.29
CA VAL A 243 -4.62 -9.44 -10.98
C VAL A 243 -4.20 -8.36 -11.98
N LEU A 244 -2.92 -8.31 -12.35
CA LEU A 244 -2.42 -7.35 -13.35
C LEU A 244 -3.05 -7.60 -14.73
N ASN A 245 -3.15 -8.86 -15.16
CA ASN A 245 -3.83 -9.23 -16.41
C ASN A 245 -5.32 -8.85 -16.40
N ASN A 246 -6.01 -9.08 -15.28
CA ASN A 246 -7.42 -8.69 -15.12
C ASN A 246 -7.61 -7.16 -15.18
N ILE A 247 -6.68 -6.36 -14.67
CA ILE A 247 -6.75 -4.89 -14.78
C ILE A 247 -6.61 -4.41 -16.23
N LEU A 248 -5.85 -5.13 -17.06
CA LEU A 248 -5.75 -4.81 -18.48
C LEU A 248 -7.07 -5.06 -19.23
N GLN A 249 -8.00 -5.81 -18.63
CA GLN A 249 -9.30 -6.13 -19.19
C GLN A 249 -10.41 -5.41 -18.44
N LEU A 250 -10.96 -4.38 -19.08
CA LEU A 250 -12.10 -3.64 -18.53
C LEU A 250 -13.46 -4.33 -18.79
N ALA A 251 -13.46 -5.54 -19.36
CA ALA A 251 -14.67 -6.24 -19.79
C ALA A 251 -15.57 -6.69 -18.63
N VAL A 252 -15.00 -7.06 -17.47
CA VAL A 252 -15.78 -7.56 -16.32
C VAL A 252 -15.53 -6.72 -15.06
N MET A 253 -16.49 -5.84 -14.74
CA MET A 253 -16.40 -4.91 -13.59
C MET A 253 -16.18 -5.61 -12.24
N LYS A 254 -16.73 -6.81 -12.05
CA LYS A 254 -16.54 -7.58 -10.81
C LYS A 254 -15.07 -7.95 -10.60
N ASP A 255 -14.43 -8.48 -11.64
CA ASP A 255 -13.04 -8.94 -11.58
C ASP A 255 -12.09 -7.75 -11.49
N PHE A 256 -12.43 -6.64 -12.17
CA PHE A 256 -11.74 -5.36 -12.00
C PHE A 256 -11.78 -4.84 -10.56
N ILE A 257 -12.95 -4.85 -9.89
CA ILE A 257 -13.07 -4.38 -8.50
C ILE A 257 -12.28 -5.29 -7.55
N LEU A 258 -12.33 -6.61 -7.74
CA LEU A 258 -11.56 -7.56 -6.93
C LEU A 258 -10.05 -7.39 -7.12
N ALA A 259 -9.62 -7.22 -8.37
CA ALA A 259 -8.24 -6.94 -8.73
C ALA A 259 -7.75 -5.62 -8.11
N TYR A 260 -8.56 -4.57 -8.17
CA TYR A 260 -8.29 -3.28 -7.55
C TYR A 260 -8.18 -3.38 -6.02
N LEU A 261 -9.10 -4.09 -5.37
CA LEU A 261 -9.05 -4.34 -3.93
C LEU A 261 -7.79 -5.11 -3.53
N PHE A 262 -7.37 -6.09 -4.32
CA PHE A 262 -6.12 -6.81 -4.09
C PHE A 262 -4.91 -5.87 -4.22
N LEU A 263 -4.90 -5.02 -5.26
CA LEU A 263 -3.80 -4.08 -5.52
C LEU A 263 -3.71 -2.97 -4.47
N SER A 264 -4.74 -2.73 -3.65
CA SER A 264 -4.65 -1.81 -2.49
C SER A 264 -3.52 -2.19 -1.52
N ARG A 265 -3.07 -3.45 -1.51
CA ARG A 265 -1.91 -3.93 -0.74
C ARG A 265 -0.59 -3.30 -1.18
N THR A 266 -0.50 -2.74 -2.40
CA THR A 266 0.70 -2.02 -2.88
C THR A 266 1.00 -0.75 -2.10
N VAL A 267 0.07 -0.26 -1.26
CA VAL A 267 0.32 0.86 -0.34
C VAL A 267 1.56 0.64 0.55
N TRP A 268 1.88 -0.61 0.87
CA TRP A 268 3.06 -0.95 1.66
C TRP A 268 4.38 -0.66 0.94
N PHE A 269 4.41 -0.60 -0.40
CA PHE A 269 5.57 -0.12 -1.15
C PHE A 269 5.85 1.34 -0.84
N GLY A 270 4.78 2.15 -0.74
CA GLY A 270 4.86 3.54 -0.34
C GLY A 270 5.34 3.71 1.09
N TYR A 271 4.73 3.01 2.05
CA TYR A 271 5.14 3.10 3.45
C TYR A 271 6.58 2.61 3.69
N GLY A 272 6.98 1.51 3.05
CA GLY A 272 8.35 1.02 3.07
C GLY A 272 9.35 2.05 2.53
N SER A 273 9.02 2.70 1.42
CA SER A 273 9.86 3.74 0.81
C SER A 273 9.95 5.00 1.67
N LEU A 274 8.84 5.40 2.33
CA LEU A 274 8.84 6.50 3.29
C LEU A 274 9.71 6.19 4.53
N ASN A 275 9.67 4.96 5.03
CA ASN A 275 10.53 4.52 6.15
C ASN A 275 12.00 4.53 5.76
N LEU A 276 12.34 3.99 4.59
CA LEU A 276 13.70 4.01 4.06
C LEU A 276 14.19 5.44 3.85
N THR A 277 13.38 6.30 3.23
CA THR A 277 13.71 7.71 3.01
C THR A 277 13.92 8.44 4.33
N SER A 278 13.03 8.23 5.31
CA SER A 278 13.18 8.81 6.66
C SER A 278 14.49 8.39 7.32
N TYR A 279 14.87 7.11 7.22
CA TYR A 279 16.13 6.61 7.74
C TYR A 279 17.34 7.25 7.05
N LEU A 280 17.34 7.29 5.70
CA LEU A 280 18.43 7.87 4.91
C LEU A 280 18.60 9.36 5.19
N LEU A 281 17.52 10.13 5.19
CA LEU A 281 17.56 11.56 5.45
C LEU A 281 18.10 11.89 6.83
N LYS A 282 17.73 11.11 7.85
CA LYS A 282 18.31 11.25 9.18
C LYS A 282 19.78 10.91 9.22
N LYS A 283 20.18 9.81 8.58
CA LYS A 283 21.58 9.41 8.48
C LYS A 283 22.45 10.50 7.81
N PHE A 284 21.89 11.21 6.84
CA PHE A 284 22.57 12.29 6.11
C PHE A 284 22.24 13.70 6.62
N HIS A 285 21.55 13.87 7.75
CA HIS A 285 21.19 15.17 8.34
C HIS A 285 20.46 16.11 7.36
N CYS A 286 19.62 15.52 6.50
CA CYS A 286 18.82 16.20 5.48
C CYS A 286 17.33 16.26 5.86
N ASP A 287 17.01 16.12 7.15
CA ASP A 287 15.65 16.01 7.67
C ASP A 287 14.76 17.23 7.36
N ARG A 288 15.36 18.43 7.25
CA ARG A 288 14.67 19.68 6.91
C ARG A 288 14.03 19.71 5.52
N TYR A 289 14.51 18.89 4.59
CA TYR A 289 14.05 18.88 3.20
C TYR A 289 12.81 18.02 2.97
N PHE A 290 12.39 17.25 3.98
CA PHE A 290 11.32 16.29 3.81
C PHE A 290 10.16 16.60 4.75
N HIS A 291 8.96 16.64 4.16
CA HIS A 291 7.74 16.87 4.88
C HIS A 291 6.95 15.57 5.02
N GLY A 292 6.50 15.29 6.24
CA GLY A 292 5.70 14.10 6.51
C GLY A 292 4.37 14.14 5.76
N VAL A 293 4.05 13.03 5.11
CA VAL A 293 2.83 12.88 4.33
C VAL A 293 1.71 12.33 5.22
N ASP A 294 0.46 12.70 4.93
CA ASP A 294 -0.70 12.11 5.59
C ASP A 294 -0.85 10.64 5.12
N PRO A 295 -0.94 9.67 6.05
CA PRO A 295 -1.03 8.26 5.70
C PRO A 295 -2.32 7.92 4.92
N SER A 296 -3.42 8.61 5.19
CA SER A 296 -4.70 8.39 4.49
C SER A 296 -4.62 8.83 3.04
N TRP A 297 -4.04 10.01 2.80
CA TRP A 297 -3.84 10.51 1.43
C TRP A 297 -2.81 9.68 0.66
N THR A 298 -1.78 9.18 1.34
CA THR A 298 -0.82 8.24 0.75
C THR A 298 -1.53 6.97 0.28
N ALA A 299 -2.37 6.38 1.12
CA ALA A 299 -3.12 5.18 0.78
C ALA A 299 -4.08 5.40 -0.39
N ILE A 300 -4.85 6.50 -0.37
CA ILE A 300 -5.76 6.86 -1.45
C ILE A 300 -4.99 7.11 -2.74
N GLY A 301 -3.90 7.86 -2.68
CA GLY A 301 -3.06 8.19 -3.83
C GLY A 301 -2.49 6.95 -4.51
N ILE A 302 -1.88 6.05 -3.74
CA ILE A 302 -1.32 4.81 -4.30
C ILE A 302 -2.42 3.92 -4.88
N ALA A 303 -3.55 3.75 -4.17
CA ALA A 303 -4.65 2.94 -4.67
C ALA A 303 -5.22 3.50 -5.99
N LEU A 304 -5.42 4.82 -6.08
CA LEU A 304 -5.93 5.47 -7.29
C LEU A 304 -4.94 5.45 -8.45
N VAL A 305 -3.63 5.48 -8.18
CA VAL A 305 -2.60 5.51 -9.23
C VAL A 305 -2.25 4.11 -9.73
N ALA A 306 -2.20 3.10 -8.87
CA ALA A 306 -1.65 1.78 -9.22
C ALA A 306 -2.34 1.14 -10.43
N GLY A 307 -3.67 1.14 -10.49
CA GLY A 307 -4.44 0.59 -11.62
C GLY A 307 -4.24 1.37 -12.92
N PRO A 308 -4.59 2.67 -12.97
CA PRO A 308 -4.41 3.51 -14.16
C PRO A 308 -2.96 3.58 -14.64
N MET A 309 -1.99 3.59 -13.72
CA MET A 309 -0.57 3.56 -14.07
C MET A 309 -0.21 2.24 -14.75
N THR A 310 -0.66 1.10 -14.22
CA THR A 310 -0.45 -0.21 -14.86
C THR A 310 -1.05 -0.25 -16.27
N LEU A 311 -2.25 0.31 -16.44
CA LEU A 311 -2.88 0.41 -17.76
C LEU A 311 -2.10 1.33 -18.70
N LEU A 312 -1.61 2.47 -18.22
CA LEU A 312 -0.79 3.36 -19.03
C LEU A 312 0.53 2.69 -19.44
N GLN A 313 1.16 1.97 -18.52
CA GLN A 313 2.40 1.23 -18.77
C GLN A 313 2.23 0.14 -19.84
N SER A 314 1.06 -0.51 -19.91
CA SER A 314 0.78 -1.53 -20.93
C SER A 314 0.35 -0.98 -22.30
N ARG A 315 0.26 0.35 -22.45
CA ARG A 315 -0.12 1.01 -23.70
C ARG A 315 0.99 1.84 -24.33
N MET A 316 2.08 2.11 -23.60
CA MET A 316 3.20 2.89 -24.11
C MET A 316 4.31 1.96 -24.61
N SER A 317 4.65 2.01 -25.91
CA SER A 317 5.67 1.14 -26.53
C SER A 317 6.99 1.10 -25.76
N PHE A 318 7.49 2.26 -25.32
CA PHE A 318 8.73 2.35 -24.54
C PHE A 318 8.66 1.53 -23.25
N THR A 319 7.53 1.61 -22.54
CA THR A 319 7.36 0.89 -21.27
C THR A 319 7.19 -0.60 -21.50
N ILE A 320 6.44 -1.00 -22.52
CA ILE A 320 6.27 -2.40 -22.93
C ILE A 320 7.64 -3.00 -23.27
N HIS A 321 8.43 -2.31 -24.09
CA HIS A 321 9.78 -2.73 -24.44
C HIS A 321 10.68 -2.86 -23.22
N PHE A 322 10.63 -1.89 -22.29
CA PHE A 322 11.39 -1.93 -21.05
C PHE A 322 10.99 -3.13 -20.18
N TYR A 323 9.70 -3.39 -19.99
CA TYR A 323 9.24 -4.57 -19.25
C TYR A 323 9.63 -5.88 -19.92
N ASN A 324 9.56 -5.98 -21.26
CA ASN A 324 10.00 -7.15 -22.00
C ASN A 324 11.50 -7.42 -21.75
N ILE A 325 12.35 -6.39 -21.71
CA ILE A 325 13.76 -6.55 -21.31
C ILE A 325 13.85 -7.10 -19.89
N LEU A 326 13.12 -6.53 -18.92
CA LEU A 326 13.15 -7.00 -17.52
C LEU A 326 12.70 -8.46 -17.40
N PHE A 327 11.64 -8.86 -18.11
CA PHE A 327 11.09 -10.21 -18.08
C PHE A 327 12.00 -11.25 -18.74
N THR A 328 12.79 -10.86 -19.74
CA THR A 328 13.62 -11.79 -20.53
C THR A 328 15.08 -11.82 -20.07
N SER A 329 15.55 -10.80 -19.34
CA SER A 329 16.95 -10.68 -18.90
C SER A 329 17.44 -11.83 -18.00
N LEU A 330 16.55 -12.45 -17.21
CA LEU A 330 16.87 -13.58 -16.33
C LEU A 330 16.25 -14.90 -16.81
N ALA A 331 15.61 -14.91 -17.98
CA ALA A 331 15.03 -16.12 -18.55
C ALA A 331 16.14 -17.02 -19.11
N ASN A 332 16.00 -18.34 -18.97
CA ASN A 332 17.00 -19.28 -19.50
C ASN A 332 16.77 -19.61 -20.97
N ASN A 333 15.52 -19.52 -21.43
CA ASN A 333 15.08 -19.91 -22.77
C ASN A 333 14.20 -18.82 -23.39
N ASP A 334 14.09 -18.81 -24.72
CA ASP A 334 13.25 -17.85 -25.45
C ASP A 334 11.74 -18.00 -25.19
N ARG A 335 11.34 -19.11 -24.56
CA ARG A 335 9.97 -19.42 -24.15
C ARG A 335 9.68 -19.08 -22.70
N GLU A 336 10.67 -18.60 -21.97
CA GLU A 336 10.58 -18.32 -20.56
C GLU A 336 10.56 -16.81 -20.31
N THR A 337 9.88 -16.42 -19.24
CA THR A 337 9.96 -15.08 -18.65
C THR A 337 10.17 -15.23 -17.15
N GLU A 338 10.89 -14.27 -16.57
CA GLU A 338 11.21 -14.22 -15.15
C GLU A 338 10.77 -12.86 -14.58
N THR A 339 9.85 -12.87 -13.62
CA THR A 339 9.15 -11.63 -13.22
C THR A 339 9.86 -10.83 -12.13
N VAL A 340 10.88 -11.39 -11.46
CA VAL A 340 11.53 -10.75 -10.30
C VAL A 340 12.03 -9.32 -10.56
N LEU A 341 12.66 -9.05 -11.70
CA LEU A 341 13.18 -7.70 -12.01
C LEU A 341 12.04 -6.70 -12.25
N ALA A 342 10.99 -7.14 -12.95
CA ALA A 342 9.78 -6.35 -13.16
C ALA A 342 9.07 -6.07 -11.84
N SER A 343 8.99 -7.05 -10.93
CA SER A 343 8.42 -6.90 -9.59
C SER A 343 9.18 -5.88 -8.74
N ILE A 344 10.53 -5.90 -8.79
CA ILE A 344 11.37 -4.90 -8.12
C ILE A 344 11.10 -3.51 -8.70
N PHE A 345 11.11 -3.38 -10.03
CA PHE A 345 10.86 -2.11 -10.69
C PHE A 345 9.47 -1.54 -10.38
N TYR A 346 8.43 -2.38 -10.43
CA TYR A 346 7.07 -2.02 -10.08
C TYR A 346 6.93 -1.57 -8.61
N THR A 347 7.61 -2.27 -7.68
CA THR A 347 7.69 -1.88 -6.27
C THR A 347 8.31 -0.48 -6.12
N LEU A 348 9.42 -0.21 -6.81
CA LEU A 348 10.11 1.07 -6.74
C LEU A 348 9.26 2.21 -7.29
N ILE A 349 8.60 2.00 -8.43
CA ILE A 349 7.73 3.00 -9.04
C ILE A 349 6.63 3.45 -8.06
N LEU A 350 5.88 2.50 -7.51
CA LEU A 350 4.79 2.83 -6.58
C LEU A 350 5.34 3.37 -5.24
N GLY A 351 6.51 2.91 -4.82
CA GLY A 351 7.21 3.39 -3.64
C GLY A 351 7.68 4.83 -3.72
N VAL A 352 8.10 5.28 -4.90
CA VAL A 352 8.60 6.66 -5.14
C VAL A 352 7.47 7.70 -5.08
N LEU A 353 6.23 7.34 -5.40
CA LEU A 353 5.09 8.28 -5.43
C LEU A 353 4.96 9.12 -4.14
N PRO A 354 4.82 8.53 -2.94
CA PRO A 354 4.73 9.33 -1.71
C PRO A 354 6.04 10.03 -1.33
N VAL A 355 7.19 9.51 -1.76
CA VAL A 355 8.49 10.15 -1.52
C VAL A 355 8.58 11.48 -2.27
N VAL A 356 8.17 11.50 -3.54
CA VAL A 356 8.09 12.73 -4.35
C VAL A 356 7.17 13.74 -3.68
N CYS A 357 5.99 13.31 -3.20
CA CYS A 357 5.07 14.18 -2.47
C CYS A 357 5.70 14.77 -1.19
N GLY A 358 6.57 14.04 -0.50
CA GLY A 358 7.25 14.51 0.70
C GLY A 358 8.35 15.55 0.45
N PHE A 359 8.97 15.53 -0.74
CA PHE A 359 9.96 16.54 -1.17
C PHE A 359 9.34 17.76 -1.86
N MET A 360 8.07 17.69 -2.25
CA MET A 360 7.41 18.83 -2.90
C MET A 360 7.22 20.01 -1.92
N PRO A 361 7.53 21.26 -2.34
CA PRO A 361 7.37 22.43 -1.47
C PRO A 361 5.93 22.58 -0.98
N ARG A 362 5.76 22.75 0.33
CA ARG A 362 4.45 22.88 0.98
C ARG A 362 3.58 24.00 0.37
N ASP A 363 4.22 25.07 -0.08
CA ASP A 363 3.57 26.24 -0.64
C ASP A 363 2.90 25.98 -2.00
N TRP A 364 3.41 24.99 -2.76
CA TRP A 364 2.88 24.65 -4.08
C TRP A 364 1.49 24.01 -4.01
N PHE A 365 1.30 23.08 -3.07
CA PHE A 365 -0.01 22.46 -2.80
C PHE A 365 -0.92 23.34 -1.93
N HIS A 366 -0.37 23.98 -0.90
CA HIS A 366 -1.19 24.73 0.06
C HIS A 366 -1.82 25.97 -0.59
N ASN A 367 -1.10 26.71 -1.44
CA ASN A 367 -1.67 27.91 -2.08
C ASN A 367 -2.70 27.60 -3.17
N SER A 368 -2.66 26.41 -3.78
CA SER A 368 -3.59 26.02 -4.84
C SER A 368 -4.91 25.47 -4.27
N TRP A 369 -4.84 24.63 -3.22
CA TRP A 369 -6.03 24.03 -2.62
C TRP A 369 -6.72 24.90 -1.56
N VAL A 370 -5.97 25.71 -0.78
CA VAL A 370 -6.57 26.56 0.27
C VAL A 370 -7.27 27.79 -0.31
N ARG A 371 -6.83 28.28 -1.48
CA ARG A 371 -7.57 29.33 -2.22
C ARG A 371 -8.95 28.87 -2.69
N VAL A 372 -9.11 27.57 -2.94
CA VAL A 372 -10.41 27.01 -3.38
C VAL A 372 -11.34 26.75 -2.19
N PHE A 373 -10.80 26.40 -1.01
CA PHE A 373 -11.65 25.82 0.04
C PHE A 373 -11.86 26.61 1.34
N ASN A 374 -11.06 27.59 1.79
CA ASN A 374 -11.41 28.33 3.03
C ASN A 374 -10.49 29.53 3.41
N SER A 375 -11.07 30.74 3.51
CA SER A 375 -10.42 31.97 4.00
C SER A 375 -10.71 32.32 5.48
N ALA A 376 -11.67 31.65 6.14
CA ALA A 376 -12.03 31.92 7.56
C ALA A 376 -11.44 30.89 8.57
N HIS A 377 -11.10 29.67 8.14
CA HIS A 377 -10.59 28.59 9.02
C HIS A 377 -9.08 28.67 9.35
N ALA A 378 -8.36 29.67 8.82
CA ALA A 378 -6.91 29.76 8.95
C ALA A 378 -6.44 30.08 10.39
N ARG A 379 -7.22 30.82 11.19
CA ARG A 379 -6.83 31.20 12.57
C ARG A 379 -6.91 30.05 13.58
N LEU A 380 -7.90 29.15 13.46
CA LEU A 380 -8.03 27.95 14.31
C LEU A 380 -7.00 26.85 13.96
N LYS A 381 -6.45 26.88 12.74
CA LYS A 381 -5.37 25.99 12.27
C LYS A 381 -4.01 26.23 12.95
N SER A 382 -3.87 27.34 13.70
CA SER A 382 -2.61 27.78 14.32
C SER A 382 -2.31 27.11 15.66
N MET A 383 -3.29 26.50 16.34
CA MET A 383 -3.06 25.91 17.67
C MET A 383 -2.85 24.40 17.55
N HIS A 384 -1.62 23.95 17.82
CA HIS A 384 -1.24 22.53 17.81
C HIS A 384 -2.00 21.69 18.85
N SER A 385 -2.55 22.31 19.90
CA SER A 385 -3.44 21.68 20.87
C SER A 385 -4.79 21.26 20.30
N SER A 386 -5.23 21.87 19.19
CA SER A 386 -6.55 21.65 18.62
C SER A 386 -6.67 20.31 17.90
N TYR A 387 -7.83 19.66 18.02
CA TYR A 387 -8.13 18.43 17.28
C TYR A 387 -8.23 18.65 15.77
N HIS A 388 -8.38 19.91 15.31
CA HIS A 388 -8.30 20.27 13.90
C HIS A 388 -6.87 20.15 13.35
N TYR A 389 -5.84 20.16 14.19
CA TYR A 389 -4.45 19.91 13.81
C TYR A 389 -4.16 18.39 13.79
N ASN A 390 -4.95 17.64 13.02
CA ASN A 390 -4.80 16.20 12.80
C ASN A 390 -4.76 15.83 11.33
N ASP A 391 -4.46 14.57 11.03
CA ASP A 391 -4.64 13.97 9.71
C ASP A 391 -6.13 13.92 9.34
N THR A 392 -6.45 13.92 8.04
CA THR A 392 -7.85 14.05 7.57
C THR A 392 -8.75 13.00 8.20
N LYS A 393 -8.32 11.72 8.22
CA LYS A 393 -9.08 10.62 8.84
C LYS A 393 -9.41 10.89 10.31
N ASN A 394 -8.43 11.35 11.09
CA ASN A 394 -8.63 11.62 12.51
C ASN A 394 -9.46 12.87 12.75
N ARG A 395 -9.41 13.87 11.86
CA ARG A 395 -10.35 15.01 11.92
C ARG A 395 -11.79 14.55 11.79
N TRP A 396 -12.09 13.68 10.83
CA TRP A 396 -13.46 13.15 10.67
C TRP A 396 -13.90 12.35 11.89
N THR A 397 -13.04 11.44 12.39
CA THR A 397 -13.38 10.63 13.58
C THR A 397 -13.56 11.49 14.82
N LEU A 398 -12.65 12.42 15.07
CA LEU A 398 -12.74 13.33 16.22
C LEU A 398 -13.90 14.30 16.07
N HIS A 399 -14.20 14.77 14.86
CA HIS A 399 -15.38 15.61 14.63
C HIS A 399 -16.66 14.87 15.01
N LEU A 400 -16.81 13.59 14.66
CA LEU A 400 -17.96 12.77 15.09
C LEU A 400 -17.98 12.55 16.60
N VAL A 401 -16.82 12.31 17.23
CA VAL A 401 -16.71 12.17 18.69
C VAL A 401 -17.04 13.48 19.40
N PHE A 402 -16.63 14.62 18.83
CA PHE A 402 -16.86 15.95 19.38
C PHE A 402 -18.17 16.60 18.89
N PHE A 403 -18.94 15.95 18.00
CA PHE A 403 -20.17 16.51 17.43
C PHE A 403 -21.24 16.76 18.50
N THR A 404 -21.27 15.93 19.54
CA THR A 404 -22.16 16.08 20.70
C THR A 404 -21.76 17.23 21.64
N PHE A 405 -20.67 17.96 21.38
CA PHE A 405 -20.08 18.96 22.28
C PHE A 405 -20.41 20.41 21.92
N ASN A 406 -21.39 20.65 21.05
CA ASN A 406 -21.77 21.98 20.57
C ASN A 406 -22.45 22.90 21.61
N GLN A 407 -22.29 22.66 22.92
CA GLN A 407 -23.00 23.39 23.98
C GLN A 407 -22.11 24.13 25.01
N GLY A 408 -20.78 24.07 24.94
CA GLY A 408 -19.91 24.73 25.94
C GLY A 408 -18.57 25.27 25.42
N GLU A 409 -17.91 26.13 26.21
CA GLU A 409 -16.61 26.73 25.89
C GLU A 409 -15.49 25.69 26.03
N LEU A 410 -14.78 25.38 24.93
CA LEU A 410 -13.68 24.39 24.90
C LEU A 410 -12.31 25.08 24.96
N THR A 411 -11.58 24.87 26.05
CA THR A 411 -10.17 25.27 26.18
C THR A 411 -9.26 24.10 25.80
N THR A 412 -8.37 24.30 24.82
CA THR A 412 -7.41 23.27 24.39
C THR A 412 -6.00 23.61 24.86
N LYS A 413 -5.27 22.65 25.44
CA LYS A 413 -3.84 22.78 25.78
C LYS A 413 -3.04 21.60 25.25
N GLY A 414 -1.73 21.78 25.14
CA GLY A 414 -0.79 20.78 24.61
C GLY A 414 -0.37 21.04 23.15
N GLY A 415 0.14 20.00 22.50
CA GLY A 415 0.78 20.08 21.19
C GLY A 415 2.21 20.59 21.21
N ALA A 416 2.90 20.61 22.36
CA ALA A 416 4.28 21.15 22.43
C ALA A 416 5.27 20.31 21.60
N VAL A 417 5.00 19.01 21.43
CA VAL A 417 5.73 18.14 20.50
C VAL A 417 5.72 18.68 19.06
N TYR A 418 4.61 19.26 18.61
CA TYR A 418 4.52 19.81 17.25
C TYR A 418 5.21 21.15 17.12
N ASN A 419 5.24 21.95 18.19
CA ASN A 419 6.07 23.16 18.24
C ASN A 419 7.56 22.79 18.09
N LEU A 420 8.00 21.76 18.80
CA LEU A 420 9.35 21.21 18.68
C LEU A 420 9.65 20.75 17.26
N PHE A 421 8.73 20.05 16.62
CA PHE A 421 8.87 19.55 15.24
C PHE A 421 8.88 20.63 14.15
N ILE A 422 8.28 21.80 14.42
CA ILE A 422 8.36 22.97 13.54
C ILE A 422 9.68 23.70 13.75
N HIS A 423 10.14 23.79 15.00
CA HIS A 423 11.41 24.40 15.32
C HIS A 423 12.58 23.63 14.70
N ASP A 424 12.59 22.30 14.82
CA ASP A 424 13.60 21.44 14.23
C ASP A 424 13.04 20.04 13.93
N SER A 425 13.10 19.65 12.66
CA SER A 425 12.60 18.37 12.16
C SER A 425 13.38 17.16 12.66
N LYS A 426 14.63 17.34 13.10
CA LYS A 426 15.49 16.23 13.57
C LYS A 426 14.88 15.47 14.74
N TYR A 427 14.07 16.16 15.56
CA TYR A 427 13.41 15.59 16.73
C TYR A 427 12.21 14.70 16.39
N LYS A 428 11.74 14.67 15.14
CA LYS A 428 10.73 13.68 14.73
C LYS A 428 11.37 12.32 14.66
N LYS A 429 10.86 11.29 15.33
CA LYS A 429 11.40 9.93 15.19
C LYS A 429 11.35 9.42 13.76
N ASN A 430 10.26 9.70 13.05
CA ASN A 430 10.12 9.39 11.64
C ASN A 430 9.63 10.62 10.87
N LEU A 431 10.26 10.89 9.73
CA LEU A 431 9.93 12.01 8.85
C LEU A 431 8.84 11.65 7.84
N GLY A 432 8.74 10.36 7.48
CA GLY A 432 7.93 9.86 6.37
C GLY A 432 6.43 10.12 6.50
N ILE A 433 5.87 9.93 7.70
CA ILE A 433 4.43 9.93 7.94
C ILE A 433 4.11 10.79 9.17
N SER A 434 3.02 11.56 9.09
CA SER A 434 2.46 12.25 10.24
C SER A 434 2.05 11.27 11.35
N GLN A 435 2.50 11.53 12.59
CA GLN A 435 2.14 10.74 13.76
C GLN A 435 0.98 11.34 14.57
N CYS A 436 0.34 12.41 14.06
CA CYS A 436 -0.76 13.11 14.73
C CYS A 436 -1.89 12.19 15.16
N GLY A 437 -2.20 11.17 14.34
CA GLY A 437 -3.23 10.20 14.67
C GLY A 437 -3.01 9.42 15.96
N SER A 438 -1.77 9.27 16.41
CA SER A 438 -1.44 8.52 17.62
C SER A 438 -1.62 9.32 18.92
N ASP A 439 -2.01 10.58 18.82
CA ASP A 439 -2.21 11.41 20.00
C ASP A 439 -3.46 11.00 20.79
N CYS A 440 -3.36 11.18 22.10
CA CYS A 440 -4.45 11.01 23.04
C CYS A 440 -5.07 12.37 23.37
N TYR A 441 -6.39 12.41 23.57
CA TYR A 441 -7.05 13.58 24.13
C TYR A 441 -7.63 13.25 25.50
N VAL A 442 -7.22 13.98 26.53
CA VAL A 442 -7.80 13.87 27.88
C VAL A 442 -8.65 15.08 28.13
N LYS A 443 -9.93 14.87 28.42
CA LYS A 443 -10.86 15.97 28.70
C LYS A 443 -11.52 15.80 30.05
N TRP A 444 -11.88 16.94 30.63
CA TRP A 444 -12.66 17.03 31.86
C TRP A 444 -13.42 18.35 31.90
N MET A 445 -14.41 18.41 32.78
CA MET A 445 -15.21 19.61 33.00
C MET A 445 -14.59 20.43 34.15
N THR A 446 -14.38 21.72 33.92
CA THR A 446 -13.89 22.69 34.89
C THR A 446 -15.04 23.65 35.24
N GLY A 447 -15.78 23.38 36.32
CA GLY A 447 -17.00 24.13 36.63
C GLY A 447 -18.23 23.59 35.90
N ALA A 448 -19.29 24.41 35.75
CA ALA A 448 -20.59 23.93 35.26
C ALA A 448 -20.64 23.67 33.75
N GLU A 449 -19.87 24.38 32.92
CA GLU A 449 -20.01 24.32 31.44
C GLU A 449 -18.71 24.51 30.64
N LYS A 450 -17.55 24.59 31.30
CA LYS A 450 -16.26 24.77 30.59
C LYS A 450 -15.52 23.45 30.46
N TRP A 451 -15.24 23.05 29.22
CA TRP A 451 -14.49 21.84 28.94
C TRP A 451 -13.01 22.19 28.73
N THR A 452 -12.13 21.47 29.42
CA THR A 452 -10.70 21.54 29.18
C THR A 452 -10.26 20.25 28.50
N CYS A 453 -9.51 20.36 27.41
CA CYS A 453 -9.01 19.23 26.63
C CYS A 453 -7.50 19.35 26.45
N TYR A 454 -6.77 18.34 26.92
CA TYR A 454 -5.33 18.23 26.78
C TYR A 454 -5.02 17.26 25.65
N ARG A 455 -4.29 17.73 24.65
CA ARG A 455 -3.66 16.89 23.63
C ARG A 455 -2.36 16.34 24.21
N LEU A 456 -2.23 15.02 24.22
CA LEU A 456 -1.06 14.31 24.70
C LEU A 456 -0.43 13.52 23.55
N SER A 457 0.88 13.65 23.40
CA SER A 457 1.66 12.92 22.42
C SER A 457 2.58 11.91 23.11
N LEU A 458 2.87 10.81 22.44
CA LEU A 458 3.78 9.79 22.96
C LEU A 458 5.23 10.23 22.79
N LEU A 459 6.02 10.10 23.87
CA LEU A 459 7.47 10.29 23.84
C LEU A 459 8.16 9.39 22.81
N SER A 460 7.58 8.23 22.50
CA SER A 460 8.11 7.31 21.49
C SER A 460 8.07 7.87 20.05
N CYS A 461 7.39 8.99 19.81
CA CYS A 461 7.37 9.69 18.53
C CYS A 461 8.49 10.74 18.41
N ILE A 462 9.20 11.02 19.50
CA ILE A 462 10.31 11.98 19.54
C ILE A 462 11.62 11.20 19.39
N ASP A 463 12.52 11.70 18.53
CA ASP A 463 13.89 11.24 18.47
C ASP A 463 14.71 11.93 19.56
N VAL A 464 15.24 11.12 20.47
CA VAL A 464 16.05 11.60 21.59
C VAL A 464 17.48 11.75 21.11
N GLN A 465 17.83 12.96 20.70
CA GLN A 465 19.17 13.33 20.27
C GLN A 465 19.69 14.51 21.09
N SER A 466 21.01 14.57 21.31
CA SER A 466 21.66 15.73 21.93
C SER A 466 21.35 17.00 21.12
N PRO A 467 21.06 18.16 21.77
CA PRO A 467 21.23 18.48 23.20
C PRO A 467 20.00 18.24 24.09
N MET A 468 19.06 17.35 23.72
CA MET A 468 17.84 17.13 24.52
C MET A 468 18.14 16.58 25.93
N GLN A 469 17.58 17.22 26.96
CA GLN A 469 17.77 16.83 28.36
C GLN A 469 16.47 16.31 28.97
N PHE A 470 16.54 15.17 29.66
CA PHE A 470 15.43 14.63 30.43
C PHE A 470 15.55 15.05 31.89
N THR A 471 14.52 15.75 32.38
CA THR A 471 14.44 16.15 33.79
C THR A 471 13.22 15.49 34.42
N SER A 472 13.36 14.95 35.63
CA SER A 472 12.19 14.51 36.39
C SER A 472 11.50 15.72 36.99
N THR A 473 10.18 15.80 36.86
CA THR A 473 9.41 16.81 37.57
C THR A 473 9.64 16.70 39.10
N LYS A 474 9.79 17.86 39.76
CA LYS A 474 9.82 17.94 41.23
C LYS A 474 8.42 17.81 41.84
N GLN A 475 7.39 18.16 41.06
CA GLN A 475 5.99 18.06 41.48
C GLN A 475 5.33 16.85 40.83
N PRO A 476 4.53 16.08 41.58
CA PRO A 476 3.92 14.87 41.06
C PRO A 476 2.83 15.21 40.02
N THR A 477 3.17 15.13 38.73
CA THR A 477 2.24 15.32 37.61
C THR A 477 1.97 14.00 36.88
N ALA A 478 0.78 13.82 36.30
CA ALA A 478 0.43 12.60 35.55
C ALA A 478 1.11 12.51 34.18
N VAL A 479 1.39 13.66 33.56
CA VAL A 479 1.95 13.79 32.21
C VAL A 479 3.18 14.70 32.24
N GLY A 480 4.07 14.51 31.27
CA GLY A 480 5.23 15.39 31.11
C GLY A 480 4.92 16.64 30.29
N SER A 481 5.91 17.51 30.17
CA SER A 481 5.88 18.72 29.33
C SER A 481 7.20 18.87 28.57
N ILE A 482 7.17 19.67 27.50
CA ILE A 482 8.35 20.04 26.73
C ILE A 482 8.55 21.55 26.84
N GLU A 483 9.75 21.94 27.22
CA GLU A 483 10.17 23.32 27.33
C GLU A 483 11.29 23.57 26.30
N LEU A 484 11.12 24.64 25.53
CA LEU A 484 12.09 25.12 24.56
C LEU A 484 12.77 26.35 25.17
N ASP A 485 14.04 26.22 25.55
CA ASP A 485 14.85 27.30 26.13
C ASP A 485 16.05 27.58 25.21
N GLY A 486 15.81 28.45 24.21
CA GLY A 486 16.76 28.68 23.12
C GLY A 486 16.99 27.40 22.30
N GLU A 487 18.24 26.95 22.22
CA GLU A 487 18.62 25.71 21.52
C GLU A 487 18.49 24.45 22.39
N VAL A 488 18.25 24.60 23.70
CA VAL A 488 18.15 23.46 24.63
C VAL A 488 16.70 23.02 24.76
N VAL A 489 16.44 21.78 24.35
CA VAL A 489 15.13 21.13 24.51
C VAL A 489 15.12 20.36 25.82
N ARG A 490 14.27 20.78 26.77
CA ARG A 490 14.07 20.07 28.04
C ARG A 490 12.76 19.30 28.01
N VAL A 491 12.85 17.98 28.16
CA VAL A 491 11.70 17.10 28.34
C VAL A 491 11.54 16.83 29.82
N ILE A 492 10.50 17.42 30.42
CA ILE A 492 10.14 17.19 31.81
C ILE A 492 9.24 15.96 31.84
N GLN A 493 9.75 14.85 32.34
CA GLN A 493 8.99 13.62 32.40
C GLN A 493 8.03 13.63 33.59
N GLY A 494 6.77 13.26 33.34
CA GLY A 494 5.77 13.09 34.40
C GLY A 494 6.11 11.91 35.33
N SER A 495 5.38 11.84 36.44
CA SER A 495 5.57 10.84 37.49
C SER A 495 5.56 9.40 36.94
N ASN A 496 6.30 8.51 37.58
CA ASN A 496 6.47 7.10 37.18
C ASN A 496 6.95 6.91 35.74
N LYS A 497 7.77 7.83 35.23
CA LYS A 497 8.30 7.81 33.85
C LYS A 497 7.16 7.77 32.82
N SER A 498 6.19 8.67 32.97
CA SER A 498 5.05 8.76 32.05
C SER A 498 5.52 8.86 30.59
N ALA A 499 4.87 8.09 29.71
CA ALA A 499 5.17 8.05 28.29
C ALA A 499 4.48 9.18 27.50
N TRP A 500 3.62 9.95 28.17
CA TRP A 500 2.80 11.00 27.58
C TRP A 500 3.35 12.38 27.94
N VAL A 501 3.44 13.25 26.95
CA VAL A 501 3.80 14.66 27.09
C VAL A 501 2.75 15.56 26.47
N LEU A 502 2.59 16.75 27.04
CA LEU A 502 1.76 17.82 26.51
C LEU A 502 2.35 18.42 25.24
#